data_AF-J4X6G0-F1
#
_entry.id   AF-J4X6G0-F1
#
_cell.length_a   1.000
_cell.length_b   1.000
_cell.length_c   1.000
_cell.angle_alpha   90.00
_cell.angle_beta   90.00
_cell.angle_gamma   90.00
#
_symmetry.space_group_name_H-M   'P 1'
#
loop_
_entity.id
_entity.type
_entity.pdbx_description
1 polymer ?
#
loop_
_entity_poly.entity_id
_entity_poly.type
_entity_poly.pdbx_seq_one_letter_code
_entity_poly.pdbx_strand_id
1 'polypeptide(L)'
;MENFPISGGCVVVSNHLSYADPVLIGAAFPRKIRYLAYAGLADSRIMDFVFRLTKTLTVSSEKSLESIRESVKSLKKGTPLCIFAEGGISRAGNLLPFMRGPVLLAKKANVPLIPVHLDGVWGSVFSMDRGKFFRKRPRKIPYPVTVRVGCPIDNRQTDPVACLYEVMKLGRDSFHERVFKKLRNQNILRNQILRTGNDLLFVDEKGRRLKRSEFVDIIRGKKRISAEFPQKWIDQVQEVIDGDSKKKEIHLSNWMRIRETHIWDHEKLILKDGGQEWMNQFLPWVSVLWGRTIHKKGNSYILVSNAAPLKKPVLTLSGLASADNGLISVNASSDEAGIKSAGDDSMIKTFKEGTLGRLLIGYGCRREEDNFYIQGLRAEERINSSGFDEEGFIIAD
;
A
#
# COMPACT_ATOMS: atom_id res chain seq x y z
N MET A 1 12.73 18.41 0.56
CA MET A 1 12.63 19.28 1.76
C MET A 1 12.51 20.76 1.41
N GLU A 2 12.90 21.19 0.20
CA GLU A 2 12.82 22.58 -0.28
C GLU A 2 11.43 23.23 -0.14
N ASN A 3 10.36 22.43 -0.25
CA ASN A 3 8.98 22.90 -0.11
C ASN A 3 8.53 23.19 1.33
N PHE A 4 9.33 22.87 2.34
CA PHE A 4 8.93 23.08 3.74
C PHE A 4 9.23 24.52 4.20
N PRO A 5 8.26 25.26 4.76
CA PRO A 5 8.48 26.63 5.21
C PRO A 5 9.55 26.75 6.32
N ILE A 6 10.56 27.59 6.06
CA ILE A 6 11.63 27.87 7.04
C ILE A 6 11.16 28.71 8.24
N SER A 7 10.05 29.44 8.09
CA SER A 7 9.43 30.25 9.14
C SER A 7 7.90 30.20 9.00
N GLY A 8 7.18 30.74 9.99
CA GLY A 8 5.72 30.69 10.01
C GLY A 8 5.16 29.31 10.37
N GLY A 9 3.84 29.27 10.56
CA GLY A 9 3.09 28.07 10.88
C GLY A 9 2.59 27.40 9.62
N CYS A 10 2.43 26.08 9.67
CA CYS A 10 1.85 25.30 8.59
C CYS A 10 1.21 24.03 9.16
N VAL A 11 0.20 23.51 8.46
CA VAL A 11 -0.38 22.21 8.77
C VAL A 11 0.28 21.17 7.87
N VAL A 12 1.11 20.32 8.44
CA VAL A 12 1.67 19.16 7.74
C VAL A 12 0.62 18.06 7.73
N VAL A 13 0.32 17.52 6.55
CA VAL A 13 -0.62 16.41 6.39
C VAL A 13 0.11 15.21 5.83
N SER A 14 0.05 14.08 6.54
CA SER A 14 0.76 12.85 6.17
C SER A 14 -0.11 11.61 6.26
N ASN A 15 0.28 10.58 5.52
CA ASN A 15 -0.17 9.21 5.74
C ASN A 15 0.35 8.66 7.08
N HIS A 16 -0.31 7.61 7.60
CA HIS A 16 -0.04 7.02 8.91
C HIS A 16 0.07 5.49 8.85
N LEU A 17 1.29 4.98 8.99
CA LEU A 17 1.66 3.57 8.87
C LEU A 17 2.21 2.98 10.18
N SER A 18 2.59 3.81 11.14
CA SER A 18 3.23 3.38 12.39
C SER A 18 3.11 4.39 13.52
N TYR A 19 3.13 3.89 14.76
CA TYR A 19 3.37 4.72 15.95
C TYR A 19 4.73 5.44 15.96
N ALA A 20 5.69 5.00 15.13
CA ALA A 20 6.99 5.65 14.97
C ALA A 20 6.95 6.85 14.01
N ASP A 21 5.86 7.05 13.26
CA ASP A 21 5.73 8.12 12.26
C ASP A 21 6.01 9.53 12.83
N PRO A 22 5.51 9.91 14.03
CA PRO A 22 5.86 11.21 14.61
C PRO A 22 7.36 11.39 14.81
N VAL A 23 8.07 10.34 15.23
CA VAL A 23 9.52 10.40 15.46
C VAL A 23 10.27 10.47 14.13
N LEU A 24 9.85 9.70 13.13
CA LEU A 24 10.45 9.71 11.78
C LEU A 24 10.31 11.07 11.09
N ILE A 25 9.11 11.67 11.14
CA ILE A 25 8.88 13.03 10.66
C ILE A 25 9.70 14.01 11.48
N GLY A 26 9.64 13.95 12.81
CA GLY A 26 10.34 14.89 13.68
C GLY A 26 11.86 14.90 13.47
N ALA A 27 12.46 13.74 13.17
CA ALA A 27 13.88 13.61 12.89
C ALA A 27 14.27 14.09 11.48
N ALA A 28 13.35 14.03 10.51
CA ALA A 28 13.63 14.43 9.13
C ALA A 28 13.51 15.95 8.90
N PHE A 29 12.66 16.64 9.68
CA PHE A 29 12.33 18.04 9.44
C PHE A 29 13.30 19.02 10.12
N PRO A 30 13.59 20.16 9.48
CA PRO A 30 14.58 21.13 9.96
C PRO A 30 14.09 21.95 11.17
N ARG A 31 12.78 21.88 11.49
CA ARG A 31 12.15 22.61 12.58
C ARG A 31 11.35 21.64 13.44
N LYS A 32 11.22 21.95 14.72
CA LYS A 32 10.38 21.19 15.64
C LYS A 32 8.93 21.23 15.17
N ILE A 33 8.35 20.05 14.95
CA ILE A 33 6.96 19.84 14.59
C ILE A 33 6.21 19.37 15.83
N ARG A 34 5.02 19.94 16.09
CA ARG A 34 4.07 19.38 17.05
C ARG A 34 3.10 18.46 16.32
N TYR A 35 2.46 17.55 17.05
CA TYR A 35 1.52 16.59 16.46
C TYR A 35 0.14 16.76 17.10
N LEU A 36 -0.90 16.34 16.41
CA LEU A 36 -2.24 16.21 16.97
C LEU A 36 -2.58 14.72 17.08
N ALA A 37 -2.95 14.25 18.27
CA ALA A 37 -3.32 12.84 18.50
C ALA A 37 -4.54 12.72 19.41
N TYR A 38 -5.19 11.55 19.38
CA TYR A 38 -6.30 11.25 20.30
C TYR A 38 -5.78 11.08 21.74
N ALA A 39 -6.46 11.69 22.71
CA ALA A 39 -6.05 11.71 24.11
C ALA A 39 -5.97 10.33 24.76
N GLY A 40 -6.88 9.40 24.42
CA GLY A 40 -6.90 8.05 24.99
C GLY A 40 -5.67 7.21 24.63
N LEU A 41 -4.89 7.60 23.62
CA LEU A 41 -3.62 6.93 23.33
C LEU A 41 -2.55 7.18 24.39
N ALA A 42 -2.69 8.24 25.21
CA ALA A 42 -1.73 8.59 26.26
C ALA A 42 -1.72 7.59 27.43
N ASP A 43 -2.72 6.72 27.56
CA ASP A 43 -2.77 5.71 28.62
C ASP A 43 -1.64 4.66 28.48
N SER A 44 -1.09 4.52 27.27
CA SER A 44 0.08 3.67 27.03
C SER A 44 1.39 4.40 27.35
N ARG A 45 2.22 3.81 28.22
CA ARG A 45 3.55 4.35 28.58
C ARG A 45 4.45 4.66 27.38
N ILE A 46 4.36 3.87 26.32
CA ILE A 46 5.16 4.08 25.10
C ILE A 46 4.64 5.30 24.34
N MET A 47 3.32 5.45 24.22
CA MET A 47 2.70 6.59 23.52
C MET A 47 2.85 7.88 24.30
N ASP A 48 2.71 7.84 25.62
CA ASP A 48 3.01 8.95 26.50
C ASP A 48 4.48 9.42 26.36
N PHE A 49 5.43 8.48 26.31
CA PHE A 49 6.82 8.82 25.99
C PHE A 49 6.98 9.50 24.63
N VAL A 50 6.35 8.96 23.58
CA VAL A 50 6.37 9.58 22.24
C VAL A 50 5.75 10.98 22.28
N PHE A 51 4.60 11.16 22.93
CA PHE A 51 3.88 12.43 23.01
C PHE A 51 4.69 13.51 23.73
N ARG A 52 5.39 13.16 24.81
CA ARG A 52 6.32 14.07 25.48
C ARG A 52 7.49 14.44 24.57
N LEU A 53 8.09 13.46 23.89
CA LEU A 53 9.22 13.67 22.99
C LEU A 53 8.83 14.61 21.83
N THR A 54 7.62 14.46 21.29
CA THR A 54 7.13 15.21 20.12
C THR A 54 6.24 16.40 20.46
N LYS A 55 6.06 16.73 21.76
CA LYS A 55 5.18 17.81 22.25
C LYS A 55 3.78 17.79 21.63
N THR A 56 3.20 16.58 21.56
CA THR A 56 1.90 16.31 20.95
C THR A 56 0.77 17.02 21.69
N LEU A 57 -0.12 17.64 20.93
CA LEU A 57 -1.42 18.14 21.38
C LEU A 57 -2.42 16.99 21.34
N THR A 58 -3.07 16.73 22.46
CA THR A 58 -4.06 15.67 22.59
C THR A 58 -5.47 16.21 22.40
N VAL A 59 -6.31 15.52 21.64
CA VAL A 59 -7.72 15.86 21.42
C VAL A 59 -8.60 14.77 22.01
N SER A 60 -9.62 15.16 22.77
CA SER A 60 -10.71 14.28 23.20
C SER A 60 -12.05 14.83 22.72
N SER A 61 -13.07 13.97 22.63
CA SER A 61 -14.44 14.39 22.27
C SER A 61 -14.97 15.45 23.24
N GLU A 62 -14.65 15.33 24.53
CA GLU A 62 -15.06 16.24 25.61
C GLU A 62 -14.36 17.61 25.56
N LYS A 63 -13.12 17.70 25.08
CA LYS A 63 -12.30 18.93 25.05
C LYS A 63 -11.88 19.34 23.63
N SER A 64 -12.69 18.96 22.64
CA SER A 64 -12.37 19.15 21.22
C SER A 64 -12.18 20.64 20.86
N LEU A 65 -13.02 21.53 21.38
CA LEU A 65 -12.94 22.97 21.12
C LEU A 65 -11.68 23.64 21.68
N GLU A 66 -11.28 23.27 22.90
CA GLU A 66 -10.08 23.80 23.54
C GLU A 66 -8.82 23.38 22.76
N SER A 67 -8.76 22.10 22.39
CA SER A 67 -7.65 21.53 21.62
C SER A 67 -7.49 22.19 20.24
N ILE A 68 -8.62 22.50 19.58
CA ILE A 68 -8.62 23.25 18.31
C ILE A 68 -8.12 24.68 18.54
N ARG A 69 -8.57 25.38 19.58
CA ARG A 69 -8.12 26.75 19.89
C ARG A 69 -6.61 26.79 20.18
N GLU A 70 -6.09 25.85 20.96
CA GLU A 70 -4.66 25.74 21.22
C GLU A 70 -3.87 25.47 19.93
N SER A 71 -4.36 24.56 19.10
CA SER A 71 -3.75 24.24 17.81
C SER A 71 -3.67 25.47 16.90
N VAL A 72 -4.77 26.24 16.78
CA VAL A 72 -4.79 27.51 16.02
C VAL A 72 -3.81 28.53 16.61
N LYS A 73 -3.76 28.67 17.94
CA LYS A 73 -2.81 29.57 18.62
C LYS A 73 -1.36 29.17 18.33
N SER A 74 -1.05 27.88 18.36
CA SER A 74 0.28 27.32 18.06
C SER A 74 0.69 27.59 16.61
N LEU A 75 -0.22 27.37 15.66
CA LEU A 75 -0.02 27.66 14.24
C LEU A 75 0.24 29.15 14.00
N LYS A 76 -0.59 30.03 14.58
CA LYS A 76 -0.42 31.50 14.46
C LYS A 76 0.88 32.01 15.09
N LYS A 77 1.40 31.33 16.11
CA LYS A 77 2.74 31.59 16.70
C LYS A 77 3.90 31.09 15.84
N GLY A 78 3.62 30.50 14.68
CA GLY A 78 4.65 30.02 13.77
C GLY A 78 5.11 28.59 14.05
N THR A 79 4.41 27.80 14.87
CA THR A 79 4.80 26.41 15.14
C THR A 79 4.11 25.46 14.17
N PRO A 80 4.84 24.67 13.36
CA PRO A 80 4.26 23.65 12.50
C PRO A 80 3.49 22.59 13.29
N LEU A 81 2.34 22.17 12.76
CA LEU A 81 1.55 21.09 13.33
C LEU A 81 1.34 19.99 12.29
N CYS A 82 1.77 18.77 12.61
CA CYS A 82 1.53 17.59 11.78
C CYS A 82 0.28 16.85 12.23
N ILE A 83 -0.55 16.50 11.25
CA ILE A 83 -1.76 15.71 11.44
C ILE A 83 -1.73 14.54 10.46
N PHE A 84 -1.91 13.35 11.01
CA PHE A 84 -2.11 12.13 10.27
C PHE A 84 -3.57 12.06 9.81
N ALA A 85 -3.83 12.48 8.57
CA ALA A 85 -5.20 12.76 8.13
C ALA A 85 -6.09 11.52 7.98
N GLU A 86 -5.51 10.32 8.02
CA GLU A 86 -6.23 9.05 7.99
C GLU A 86 -7.04 8.76 9.27
N GLY A 87 -6.77 9.47 10.37
CA GLY A 87 -7.47 9.30 11.66
C GLY A 87 -7.10 8.03 12.43
N GLY A 88 -6.39 7.09 11.81
CA GLY A 88 -5.84 5.88 12.41
C GLY A 88 -4.62 5.36 11.65
N ILE A 89 -3.94 4.37 12.21
CA ILE A 89 -2.81 3.70 11.55
C ILE A 89 -3.37 2.69 10.54
N SER A 90 -2.94 2.79 9.28
CA SER A 90 -3.31 1.82 8.25
C SER A 90 -2.93 0.40 8.67
N ARG A 91 -3.92 -0.49 8.64
CA ARG A 91 -3.80 -1.94 8.89
C ARG A 91 -3.81 -2.73 7.59
N ALA A 92 -3.73 -2.09 6.43
CA ALA A 92 -3.73 -2.75 5.12
C ALA A 92 -2.50 -2.37 4.27
N GLY A 93 -1.80 -1.29 4.63
CA GLY A 93 -0.70 -0.71 3.85
C GLY A 93 -1.15 0.29 2.78
N ASN A 94 -2.46 0.38 2.54
CA ASN A 94 -3.08 1.34 1.63
C ASN A 94 -3.39 2.66 2.35
N LEU A 95 -3.47 3.75 1.58
CA LEU A 95 -3.87 5.06 2.07
C LEU A 95 -5.38 5.08 2.35
N LEU A 96 -5.78 5.61 3.49
CA LEU A 96 -7.19 5.81 3.86
C LEU A 96 -7.68 7.21 3.45
N PRO A 97 -9.01 7.41 3.39
CA PRO A 97 -9.60 8.73 3.19
C PRO A 97 -9.08 9.75 4.21
N PHE A 98 -8.91 10.99 3.76
CA PHE A 98 -8.46 12.08 4.61
C PHE A 98 -9.63 12.76 5.32
N MET A 99 -9.50 12.89 6.63
CA MET A 99 -10.45 13.63 7.48
C MET A 99 -10.45 15.12 7.14
N ARG A 100 -11.58 15.80 7.37
CA ARG A 100 -11.73 17.25 7.13
C ARG A 100 -10.95 18.14 8.10
N GLY A 101 -10.62 17.61 9.29
CA GLY A 101 -10.00 18.35 10.40
C GLY A 101 -8.75 19.17 10.05
N PRO A 102 -7.74 18.59 9.37
CA PRO A 102 -6.52 19.31 8.97
C PRO A 102 -6.80 20.53 8.09
N VAL A 103 -7.67 20.39 7.09
CA VAL A 103 -8.05 21.48 6.17
C VAL A 103 -8.78 22.60 6.92
N LEU A 104 -9.71 22.26 7.80
CA LEU A 104 -10.43 23.24 8.63
C LEU A 104 -9.48 23.99 9.57
N LEU A 105 -8.50 23.28 10.15
CA LEU A 105 -7.53 23.89 11.04
C LEU A 105 -6.60 24.85 10.30
N ALA A 106 -6.13 24.47 9.12
CA ALA A 106 -5.32 25.32 8.25
C ALA A 106 -6.07 26.61 7.86
N LYS A 107 -7.35 26.48 7.47
CA LYS A 107 -8.25 27.62 7.17
C LYS A 107 -8.41 28.54 8.39
N LYS A 108 -8.73 28.00 9.57
CA LYS A 108 -8.90 28.79 10.81
C LYS A 108 -7.63 29.52 11.26
N ALA A 109 -6.47 28.92 11.02
CA ALA A 109 -5.18 29.52 11.34
C ALA A 109 -4.63 30.44 10.23
N ASN A 110 -5.23 30.42 9.02
CA ASN A 110 -4.74 31.09 7.81
C ASN A 110 -3.28 30.74 7.50
N VAL A 111 -2.97 29.44 7.49
CA VAL A 111 -1.64 28.88 7.21
C VAL A 111 -1.72 27.84 6.08
N PRO A 112 -0.65 27.60 5.31
CA PRO A 112 -0.68 26.62 4.23
C PRO A 112 -0.78 25.18 4.76
N LEU A 113 -1.28 24.28 3.91
CA LEU A 113 -1.14 22.84 4.08
C LEU A 113 0.14 22.35 3.39
N ILE A 114 0.89 21.48 4.03
CA ILE A 114 2.09 20.85 3.45
C ILE A 114 1.83 19.34 3.34
N PRO A 115 1.60 18.81 2.12
CA PRO A 115 1.42 17.38 1.92
C PRO A 115 2.76 16.67 2.12
N VAL A 116 2.73 15.57 2.88
CA VAL A 116 3.89 14.74 3.21
C VAL A 116 3.55 13.29 2.99
N HIS A 117 4.51 12.53 2.49
CA HIS A 117 4.37 11.09 2.36
C HIS A 117 5.54 10.37 3.02
N LEU A 118 5.21 9.44 3.91
CA LEU A 118 6.11 8.47 4.52
C LEU A 118 6.11 7.18 3.70
N ASP A 119 7.18 6.97 2.94
CA ASP A 119 7.41 5.76 2.16
C ASP A 119 8.40 4.83 2.85
N GLY A 120 8.21 3.52 2.68
CA GLY A 120 9.08 2.53 3.30
C GLY A 120 8.94 2.44 4.82
N VAL A 121 7.85 2.93 5.43
CA VAL A 121 7.53 2.55 6.82
C VAL A 121 6.92 1.16 6.85
N TRP A 122 6.06 0.85 5.88
CA TRP A 122 5.54 -0.50 5.70
C TRP A 122 6.65 -1.49 5.37
N GLY A 123 6.56 -2.71 5.91
CA GLY A 123 7.60 -3.73 5.79
C GLY A 123 8.79 -3.55 6.76
N SER A 124 8.88 -2.41 7.44
CA SER A 124 9.87 -2.19 8.51
C SER A 124 9.48 -2.92 9.79
N VAL A 125 10.34 -2.84 10.81
CA VAL A 125 10.01 -3.30 12.16
C VAL A 125 8.91 -2.46 12.82
N PHE A 126 8.62 -1.27 12.30
CA PHE A 126 7.72 -0.29 12.88
C PHE A 126 6.27 -0.39 12.41
N SER A 127 5.93 -1.13 11.35
CA SER A 127 4.53 -1.25 10.88
C SER A 127 3.83 -2.51 11.40
N MET A 128 2.55 -2.70 11.06
CA MET A 128 1.82 -3.97 11.28
C MET A 128 2.13 -5.08 10.27
N ASP A 129 3.03 -4.87 9.29
CA ASP A 129 3.50 -5.93 8.38
C ASP A 129 3.86 -7.19 9.18
N ARG A 130 3.36 -8.38 8.81
CA ARG A 130 3.54 -9.64 9.57
C ARG A 130 2.91 -9.66 10.97
N GLY A 131 1.88 -8.84 11.19
CA GLY A 131 1.00 -8.86 12.36
C GLY A 131 1.62 -8.40 13.69
N LYS A 132 2.83 -7.81 13.68
CA LYS A 132 3.53 -7.41 14.91
C LYS A 132 4.28 -6.09 14.74
N PHE A 133 4.09 -5.16 15.67
CA PHE A 133 4.97 -3.99 15.82
C PHE A 133 6.24 -4.34 16.61
N PHE A 134 7.39 -3.75 16.24
CA PHE A 134 8.69 -3.73 16.94
C PHE A 134 9.37 -5.08 17.25
N ARG A 135 8.67 -6.21 17.21
CA ARG A 135 9.18 -7.55 17.56
C ARG A 135 9.68 -8.35 16.36
N LYS A 136 9.81 -7.72 15.19
CA LYS A 136 10.15 -8.37 13.93
C LYS A 136 11.65 -8.28 13.69
N ARG A 137 12.22 -9.32 13.07
CA ARG A 137 13.54 -9.18 12.45
C ARG A 137 13.44 -8.23 11.25
N PRO A 138 14.35 -7.23 11.14
CA PRO A 138 14.36 -6.31 10.02
C PRO A 138 14.68 -7.05 8.72
N ARG A 139 14.01 -6.68 7.63
CA ARG A 139 14.27 -7.27 6.29
C ARG A 139 15.64 -6.84 5.74
N LYS A 140 16.14 -5.69 6.17
CA LYS A 140 17.42 -5.09 5.78
C LYS A 140 17.90 -4.14 6.88
N ILE A 141 19.22 -4.03 7.07
CA ILE A 141 19.84 -3.02 7.93
C ILE A 141 20.91 -2.28 7.08
N PRO A 142 20.84 -0.94 6.96
CA PRO A 142 19.72 -0.08 7.37
C PRO A 142 18.48 -0.30 6.48
N TYR A 143 17.29 -0.16 7.09
CA TYR A 143 16.03 -0.17 6.36
C TYR A 143 15.70 1.26 5.90
N PRO A 144 15.57 1.52 4.59
CA PRO A 144 15.34 2.87 4.10
C PRO A 144 13.90 3.30 4.38
N VAL A 145 13.75 4.46 5.02
CA VAL A 145 12.50 5.21 5.14
C VAL A 145 12.69 6.53 4.41
N THR A 146 11.72 6.92 3.59
CA THR A 146 11.76 8.16 2.82
C THR A 146 10.64 9.07 3.29
N VAL A 147 10.99 10.34 3.53
CA VAL A 147 10.02 11.40 3.82
C VAL A 147 10.00 12.35 2.62
N ARG A 148 8.87 12.40 1.89
CA ARG A 148 8.67 13.36 0.80
C ARG A 148 7.78 14.50 1.23
N VAL A 149 8.12 15.71 0.77
CA VAL A 149 7.39 16.94 1.08
C VAL A 149 6.99 17.59 -0.23
N GLY A 150 5.68 17.67 -0.47
CA GLY A 150 5.12 18.31 -1.66
C GLY A 150 4.98 19.81 -1.51
N CYS A 151 4.54 20.46 -2.58
CA CYS A 151 4.37 21.90 -2.63
C CYS A 151 3.32 22.38 -1.60
N PRO A 152 3.50 23.55 -0.98
CA PRO A 152 2.48 24.14 -0.13
C PRO A 152 1.17 24.32 -0.89
N ILE A 153 0.07 23.89 -0.28
CA ILE A 153 -1.28 24.04 -0.83
C ILE A 153 -1.98 25.17 -0.09
N ASP A 154 -2.60 26.09 -0.85
CA ASP A 154 -3.40 27.17 -0.27
C ASP A 154 -4.61 26.60 0.48
N ASN A 155 -4.75 26.96 1.75
CA ASN A 155 -5.88 26.55 2.56
C ASN A 155 -7.24 27.02 2.02
N ARG A 156 -7.31 28.12 1.25
CA ARG A 156 -8.58 28.70 0.78
C ARG A 156 -9.24 27.88 -0.33
N GLN A 157 -8.43 27.23 -1.16
CA GLN A 157 -8.86 26.52 -2.36
C GLN A 157 -8.84 25.00 -2.20
N THR A 158 -8.59 24.50 -0.99
CA THR A 158 -8.31 23.08 -0.74
C THR A 158 -9.44 22.39 0.01
N ASP A 159 -9.71 21.16 -0.39
CA ASP A 159 -10.52 20.17 0.30
C ASP A 159 -9.67 18.93 0.68
N PRO A 160 -10.19 17.99 1.49
CA PRO A 160 -9.42 16.82 1.91
C PRO A 160 -9.04 15.88 0.77
N VAL A 161 -9.84 15.81 -0.31
CA VAL A 161 -9.61 14.94 -1.45
C VAL A 161 -8.44 15.46 -2.27
N ALA A 162 -8.38 16.76 -2.53
CA ALA A 162 -7.23 17.40 -3.17
C ALA A 162 -5.94 17.17 -2.36
N CYS A 163 -6.01 17.28 -1.03
CA CYS A 163 -4.86 17.02 -0.16
C CYS A 163 -4.43 15.53 -0.20
N LEU A 164 -5.40 14.61 -0.20
CA LEU A 164 -5.16 13.17 -0.38
C LEU A 164 -4.43 12.91 -1.70
N TYR A 165 -4.88 13.50 -2.81
CA TYR A 165 -4.29 13.31 -4.14
C TYR A 165 -2.83 13.79 -4.20
N GLU A 166 -2.51 14.91 -3.56
CA GLU A 166 -1.12 15.37 -3.45
C GLU A 166 -0.26 14.40 -2.62
N VAL A 167 -0.78 13.83 -1.53
CA VAL A 167 -0.04 12.80 -0.78
C VAL A 167 0.12 11.50 -1.58
N MET A 168 -0.90 11.10 -2.36
CA MET A 168 -0.82 9.94 -3.26
C MET A 168 0.23 10.13 -4.35
N LYS A 169 0.30 11.33 -4.94
CA LYS A 169 1.32 11.70 -5.92
C LYS A 169 2.73 11.55 -5.33
N LEU A 170 2.98 12.06 -4.12
CA LEU A 170 4.26 11.86 -3.43
C LEU A 170 4.56 10.37 -3.16
N GLY A 171 3.54 9.58 -2.83
CA GLY A 171 3.67 8.13 -2.68
C GLY A 171 4.02 7.43 -3.99
N ARG A 172 3.37 7.80 -5.10
CA ARG A 172 3.69 7.34 -6.45
C ARG A 172 5.14 7.62 -6.80
N ASP A 173 5.59 8.85 -6.60
CA ASP A 173 6.96 9.26 -6.95
C ASP A 173 7.99 8.49 -6.10
N SER A 174 7.72 8.29 -4.80
CA SER A 174 8.56 7.46 -3.92
C SER A 174 8.64 6.02 -4.39
N PHE A 175 7.50 5.42 -4.71
CA PHE A 175 7.41 4.04 -5.17
C PHE A 175 8.13 3.88 -6.51
N HIS A 176 7.96 4.82 -7.43
CA HIS A 176 8.61 4.83 -8.74
C HIS A 176 10.13 4.81 -8.64
N GLU A 177 10.71 5.67 -7.79
CA GLU A 177 12.15 5.68 -7.55
C GLU A 177 12.66 4.36 -6.97
N ARG A 178 11.89 3.73 -6.06
CA ARG A 178 12.25 2.41 -5.50
C ARG A 178 12.24 1.31 -6.56
N VAL A 179 11.24 1.32 -7.44
CA VAL A 179 11.13 0.37 -8.57
C VAL A 179 12.33 0.54 -9.50
N PHE A 180 12.63 1.75 -9.95
CA PHE A 180 13.77 2.00 -10.83
C PHE A 180 15.11 1.62 -10.20
N LYS A 181 15.32 1.96 -8.91
CA LYS A 181 16.55 1.58 -8.21
C LYS A 181 16.75 0.06 -8.16
N LYS A 182 15.66 -0.71 -8.06
CA LYS A 182 15.72 -2.17 -8.15
C LYS A 182 15.96 -2.65 -9.58
N LEU A 183 15.28 -2.08 -10.57
CA LEU A 183 15.46 -2.46 -11.98
C LEU A 183 16.87 -2.23 -12.51
N ARG A 184 17.56 -1.16 -12.05
CA ARG A 184 18.99 -0.94 -12.36
C ARG A 184 19.85 -2.15 -12.02
N ASN A 185 19.45 -2.94 -11.03
CA ASN A 185 20.02 -4.26 -10.80
C ASN A 185 19.28 -5.28 -11.68
N GLN A 186 19.69 -5.33 -12.96
CA GLN A 186 19.05 -6.11 -14.03
C GLN A 186 18.87 -7.61 -13.71
N ASN A 187 19.60 -8.13 -12.74
CA ASN A 187 19.59 -9.52 -12.35
C ASN A 187 18.56 -9.87 -11.27
N ILE A 188 17.92 -8.91 -10.58
CA ILE A 188 17.02 -9.22 -9.45
C ILE A 188 15.89 -10.16 -9.88
N LEU A 189 15.13 -9.75 -10.91
CA LEU A 189 13.94 -10.47 -11.32
C LEU A 189 14.32 -11.83 -11.95
N ARG A 190 15.32 -11.82 -12.83
CA ARG A 190 15.89 -13.03 -13.44
C ARG A 190 16.35 -14.03 -12.38
N ASN A 191 17.12 -13.60 -11.38
CA ASN A 191 17.64 -14.47 -10.32
C ASN A 191 16.53 -15.02 -9.43
N GLN A 192 15.48 -14.22 -9.17
CA GLN A 192 14.31 -14.69 -8.43
C GLN A 192 13.53 -15.74 -9.22
N ILE A 193 13.25 -15.49 -10.50
CA ILE A 193 12.54 -16.44 -11.37
C ILE A 193 13.33 -17.74 -11.48
N LEU A 194 14.62 -17.64 -11.83
CA LEU A 194 15.51 -18.79 -12.08
C LEU A 194 16.02 -19.47 -10.80
N ARG A 195 15.56 -19.04 -9.62
CA ARG A 195 15.89 -19.72 -8.36
C ARG A 195 15.39 -21.16 -8.43
N THR A 196 16.30 -22.12 -8.40
CA THR A 196 15.97 -23.54 -8.36
C THR A 196 15.52 -23.94 -6.96
N GLY A 197 14.50 -24.79 -6.89
CA GLY A 197 13.98 -25.36 -5.66
C GLY A 197 13.04 -26.52 -5.97
N ASN A 198 12.74 -27.35 -4.97
CA ASN A 198 11.79 -28.47 -5.10
C ASN A 198 10.37 -28.11 -4.67
N ASP A 199 10.12 -26.82 -4.42
CA ASP A 199 8.80 -26.28 -4.10
C ASP A 199 7.81 -26.54 -5.24
N LEU A 200 6.56 -26.84 -4.86
CA LEU A 200 5.45 -26.93 -5.81
C LEU A 200 5.08 -25.52 -6.31
N LEU A 201 4.85 -25.39 -7.62
CA LEU A 201 4.36 -24.16 -8.23
C LEU A 201 2.90 -24.28 -8.61
N PHE A 202 2.50 -25.42 -9.17
CA PHE A 202 1.17 -25.61 -9.73
C PHE A 202 0.67 -27.04 -9.54
N VAL A 203 -0.62 -27.17 -9.24
CA VAL A 203 -1.37 -28.41 -9.17
C VAL A 203 -2.64 -28.25 -10.00
N ASP A 204 -2.85 -29.15 -10.96
CA ASP A 204 -4.03 -29.12 -11.82
C ASP A 204 -5.25 -29.81 -11.17
N GLU A 205 -6.36 -29.85 -11.90
CA GLU A 205 -7.62 -30.47 -11.43
C GLU A 205 -7.52 -31.99 -11.26
N LYS A 206 -6.58 -32.66 -11.95
CA LYS A 206 -6.34 -34.10 -11.84
C LYS A 206 -5.27 -34.45 -10.79
N GLY A 207 -4.77 -33.45 -10.04
CA GLY A 207 -3.78 -33.62 -9.00
C GLY A 207 -2.32 -33.75 -9.47
N ARG A 208 -2.05 -33.52 -10.76
CA ARG A 208 -0.67 -33.48 -11.30
C ARG A 208 0.05 -32.23 -10.84
N ARG A 209 1.35 -32.38 -10.63
CA ARG A 209 2.18 -31.40 -9.91
C ARG A 209 3.29 -30.89 -10.83
N LEU A 210 3.49 -29.58 -10.84
CA LEU A 210 4.64 -28.93 -11.45
C LEU A 210 5.54 -28.34 -10.34
N LYS A 211 6.78 -28.81 -10.29
CA LYS A 211 7.80 -28.26 -9.39
C LYS A 211 8.53 -27.08 -10.00
N ARG A 212 9.13 -26.27 -9.13
CA ARG A 212 9.94 -25.12 -9.55
C ARG A 212 11.17 -25.50 -10.39
N SER A 213 11.85 -26.58 -10.04
CA SER A 213 12.97 -27.13 -10.83
C SER A 213 12.53 -27.44 -12.27
N GLU A 214 11.41 -28.13 -12.43
CA GLU A 214 10.85 -28.48 -13.74
C GLU A 214 10.44 -27.25 -14.54
N PHE A 215 9.82 -26.26 -13.89
CA PHE A 215 9.49 -24.98 -14.51
C PHE A 215 10.74 -24.25 -15.01
N VAL A 216 11.81 -24.20 -14.22
CA VAL A 216 13.08 -23.59 -14.63
C VAL A 216 13.70 -24.34 -15.82
N ASP A 217 13.62 -25.67 -15.85
CA ASP A 217 14.10 -26.46 -16.99
C ASP A 217 13.28 -26.20 -18.26
N ILE A 218 11.96 -26.03 -18.14
CA ILE A 218 11.09 -25.62 -19.25
C ILE A 218 11.48 -24.25 -19.78
N ILE A 219 11.64 -23.25 -18.90
CA ILE A 219 12.05 -21.89 -19.26
C ILE A 219 13.41 -21.88 -19.98
N ARG A 220 14.32 -22.77 -19.59
CA ARG A 220 15.65 -22.95 -20.21
C ARG A 220 15.62 -23.80 -21.50
N GLY A 221 14.46 -24.27 -21.94
CA GLY A 221 14.32 -25.14 -23.11
C GLY A 221 14.84 -26.57 -22.92
N LYS A 222 15.14 -26.99 -21.68
CA LYS A 222 15.65 -28.33 -21.35
C LYS A 222 14.56 -29.39 -21.26
N LYS A 223 13.31 -28.98 -21.06
CA LYS A 223 12.16 -29.88 -20.91
C LYS A 223 10.99 -29.35 -21.75
N ARG A 224 10.27 -30.25 -22.42
CA ARG A 224 9.05 -29.89 -23.16
C ARG A 224 7.89 -29.65 -22.21
N ILE A 225 6.96 -28.81 -22.68
CA ILE A 225 5.79 -28.35 -21.94
C ILE A 225 4.76 -29.48 -21.91
N SER A 226 4.21 -29.77 -20.74
CA SER A 226 3.02 -30.62 -20.62
C SER A 226 1.81 -29.83 -21.10
N ALA A 227 0.90 -30.46 -21.86
CA ALA A 227 -0.28 -29.84 -22.47
C ALA A 227 -1.24 -29.13 -21.48
N GLU A 228 -1.02 -29.25 -20.17
CA GLU A 228 -1.94 -28.78 -19.11
C GLU A 228 -1.40 -27.62 -18.28
N PHE A 229 -0.12 -27.25 -18.46
CA PHE A 229 0.35 -25.98 -17.94
C PHE A 229 0.01 -24.88 -18.95
N PRO A 230 -0.55 -23.73 -18.53
CA PRO A 230 -0.89 -22.67 -19.46
C PRO A 230 0.36 -22.17 -20.21
N GLN A 231 0.46 -22.45 -21.51
CA GLN A 231 1.57 -22.01 -22.38
C GLN A 231 1.81 -20.50 -22.22
N LYS A 232 0.72 -19.72 -22.20
CA LYS A 232 0.72 -18.27 -21.98
C LYS A 232 1.51 -17.82 -20.74
N TRP A 233 1.57 -18.61 -19.67
CA TRP A 233 2.35 -18.24 -18.48
C TRP A 233 3.84 -18.40 -18.69
N ILE A 234 4.25 -19.43 -19.44
CA ILE A 234 5.64 -19.68 -19.81
C ILE A 234 6.10 -18.52 -20.69
N ASP A 235 5.32 -18.21 -21.72
CA ASP A 235 5.61 -17.14 -22.67
C ASP A 235 5.78 -15.80 -21.94
N GLN A 236 4.85 -15.46 -21.03
CA GLN A 236 4.95 -14.22 -20.22
C GLN A 236 6.20 -14.17 -19.35
N VAL A 237 6.60 -15.29 -18.75
CA VAL A 237 7.80 -15.34 -17.91
C VAL A 237 9.07 -15.27 -18.77
N GLN A 238 9.08 -15.91 -19.94
CA GLN A 238 10.18 -15.85 -20.90
C GLN A 238 10.37 -14.43 -21.42
N GLU A 239 9.32 -13.74 -21.87
CA GLU A 239 9.39 -12.36 -22.33
C GLU A 239 10.03 -11.41 -21.31
N VAL A 240 9.73 -11.62 -20.03
CA VAL A 240 10.31 -10.87 -18.91
C VAL A 240 11.78 -11.22 -18.68
N ILE A 241 12.17 -12.47 -18.85
CA ILE A 241 13.58 -12.88 -18.74
C ILE A 241 14.39 -12.33 -19.92
N ASP A 242 13.83 -12.44 -21.12
CA ASP A 242 14.53 -12.25 -22.40
C ASP A 242 14.78 -10.78 -22.72
N GLY A 243 14.04 -9.84 -22.14
CA GLY A 243 14.48 -8.46 -22.20
C GLY A 243 13.44 -7.39 -22.04
N ASP A 244 12.14 -7.69 -22.09
CA ASP A 244 11.10 -6.67 -22.14
C ASP A 244 11.14 -5.78 -20.87
N SER A 245 11.70 -4.58 -21.02
CA SER A 245 11.86 -3.63 -19.93
C SER A 245 10.50 -3.17 -19.37
N LYS A 246 9.45 -3.18 -20.21
CA LYS A 246 8.07 -2.86 -19.82
C LYS A 246 7.51 -3.92 -18.90
N LYS A 247 7.55 -5.17 -19.34
CA LYS A 247 7.03 -6.28 -18.53
C LYS A 247 7.83 -6.45 -17.24
N LYS A 248 9.16 -6.27 -17.28
CA LYS A 248 10.01 -6.29 -16.07
C LYS A 248 9.54 -5.29 -15.02
N GLU A 249 9.22 -4.06 -15.41
CA GLU A 249 8.75 -3.03 -14.49
C GLU A 249 7.36 -3.33 -13.94
N ILE A 250 6.43 -3.74 -14.80
CA ILE A 250 5.06 -4.10 -14.40
C ILE A 250 5.09 -5.23 -13.37
N HIS A 251 5.79 -6.33 -13.64
CA HIS A 251 5.78 -7.48 -12.74
C HIS A 251 6.58 -7.23 -11.45
N LEU A 252 7.68 -6.47 -11.53
CA LEU A 252 8.42 -6.06 -10.34
C LEU A 252 7.56 -5.14 -9.46
N SER A 253 6.86 -4.17 -10.06
CA SER A 253 5.99 -3.25 -9.33
C SER A 253 4.81 -3.99 -8.71
N ASN A 254 4.14 -4.90 -9.43
CA ASN A 254 3.08 -5.76 -8.89
C ASN A 254 3.57 -6.55 -7.67
N TRP A 255 4.74 -7.19 -7.77
CA TRP A 255 5.36 -7.90 -6.66
C TRP A 255 5.64 -7.00 -5.46
N MET A 256 6.19 -5.81 -5.70
CA MET A 256 6.48 -4.84 -4.64
C MET A 256 5.20 -4.35 -3.94
N ARG A 257 4.17 -3.98 -4.70
CA ARG A 257 2.87 -3.53 -4.16
C ARG A 257 2.25 -4.57 -3.26
N ILE A 258 2.14 -5.81 -3.73
CA ILE A 258 1.45 -6.85 -2.96
C ILE A 258 2.23 -7.22 -1.69
N ARG A 259 3.57 -7.19 -1.74
CA ARG A 259 4.43 -7.33 -0.54
C ARG A 259 4.28 -6.19 0.47
N GLU A 260 3.67 -5.09 0.07
CA GLU A 260 3.35 -3.94 0.90
C GLU A 260 1.88 -3.94 1.36
N THR A 261 1.15 -5.01 1.07
CA THR A 261 -0.20 -5.24 1.58
C THR A 261 -0.22 -6.41 2.57
N HIS A 262 -1.26 -6.46 3.41
CA HIS A 262 -1.48 -7.60 4.29
C HIS A 262 -1.83 -8.90 3.56
N ILE A 263 -2.25 -8.84 2.29
CA ILE A 263 -2.56 -10.03 1.48
C ILE A 263 -1.37 -11.00 1.46
N TRP A 264 -0.15 -10.46 1.49
CA TRP A 264 1.06 -11.26 1.56
C TRP A 264 1.14 -12.17 2.79
N ASP A 265 0.57 -11.74 3.93
CA ASP A 265 0.63 -12.45 5.21
C ASP A 265 -0.40 -13.60 5.30
N HIS A 266 -1.40 -13.65 4.43
CA HIS A 266 -2.43 -14.69 4.44
C HIS A 266 -1.94 -15.98 3.79
N GLU A 267 -2.10 -17.13 4.46
CA GLU A 267 -1.54 -18.39 3.97
C GLU A 267 -2.33 -19.03 2.83
N LYS A 268 -3.64 -18.78 2.76
CA LYS A 268 -4.54 -19.32 1.75
C LYS A 268 -5.37 -18.20 1.12
N LEU A 269 -5.27 -18.08 -0.19
CA LEU A 269 -6.00 -17.11 -1.00
C LEU A 269 -6.82 -17.86 -2.05
N ILE A 270 -7.99 -17.33 -2.40
CA ILE A 270 -8.77 -17.76 -3.56
C ILE A 270 -8.81 -16.59 -4.52
N LEU A 271 -8.42 -16.85 -5.75
CA LEU A 271 -8.62 -15.93 -6.85
C LEU A 271 -9.87 -16.38 -7.61
N LYS A 272 -10.94 -15.58 -7.49
CA LYS A 272 -12.11 -15.69 -8.37
C LYS A 272 -11.76 -15.02 -9.70
N ASP A 273 -12.40 -15.45 -10.78
CA ASP A 273 -12.17 -14.90 -12.12
C ASP A 273 -12.39 -13.38 -12.11
N GLY A 274 -11.29 -12.63 -12.13
CA GLY A 274 -11.25 -11.17 -11.97
C GLY A 274 -11.03 -10.44 -13.29
N GLY A 275 -11.30 -11.11 -14.42
CA GLY A 275 -10.98 -10.62 -15.75
C GLY A 275 -9.59 -11.05 -16.22
N GLN A 276 -9.42 -11.10 -17.54
CA GLN A 276 -8.24 -11.70 -18.19
C GLN A 276 -6.93 -11.00 -17.81
N GLU A 277 -6.94 -9.67 -17.69
CA GLU A 277 -5.81 -8.82 -17.32
C GLU A 277 -5.35 -9.13 -15.90
N TRP A 278 -6.28 -9.14 -14.95
CA TRP A 278 -6.00 -9.47 -13.55
C TRP A 278 -5.35 -10.84 -13.42
N MET A 279 -5.90 -11.83 -14.12
CA MET A 279 -5.38 -13.20 -14.14
C MET A 279 -3.96 -13.27 -14.75
N ASN A 280 -3.70 -12.56 -15.86
CA ASN A 280 -2.38 -12.52 -16.49
C ASN A 280 -1.33 -11.82 -15.61
N GLN A 281 -1.71 -10.73 -14.94
CA GLN A 281 -0.81 -9.90 -14.15
C GLN A 281 -0.47 -10.51 -12.78
N PHE A 282 -1.34 -11.39 -12.29
CA PHE A 282 -1.22 -11.97 -10.96
C PHE A 282 -0.72 -13.42 -11.00
N LEU A 283 -1.41 -14.28 -11.74
CA LEU A 283 -1.37 -15.73 -11.50
C LEU A 283 0.00 -16.39 -11.77
N PRO A 284 0.71 -16.15 -12.89
CA PRO A 284 2.05 -16.71 -13.11
C PRO A 284 3.02 -16.29 -11.99
N TRP A 285 2.92 -15.02 -11.59
CA TRP A 285 3.88 -14.35 -10.71
C TRP A 285 3.71 -14.72 -9.25
N VAL A 286 2.51 -15.14 -8.85
CA VAL A 286 2.25 -15.65 -7.50
C VAL A 286 3.15 -16.85 -7.18
N SER A 287 3.25 -17.82 -8.09
CA SER A 287 4.11 -18.98 -7.87
C SER A 287 5.58 -18.66 -8.09
N VAL A 288 5.88 -17.89 -9.14
CA VAL A 288 7.25 -17.60 -9.56
C VAL A 288 7.95 -16.65 -8.58
N LEU A 289 7.33 -15.54 -8.18
CA LEU A 289 7.97 -14.53 -7.32
C LEU A 289 7.56 -14.66 -5.86
N TRP A 290 6.36 -15.18 -5.58
CA TRP A 290 5.76 -15.10 -4.24
C TRP A 290 5.80 -16.41 -3.46
N GLY A 291 6.28 -17.49 -4.07
CA GLY A 291 6.52 -18.76 -3.40
C GLY A 291 5.24 -19.44 -2.94
N ARG A 292 4.14 -19.25 -3.67
CA ARG A 292 2.86 -19.91 -3.41
C ARG A 292 2.60 -21.01 -4.44
N THR A 293 2.04 -22.12 -3.98
CA THR A 293 1.51 -23.15 -4.86
C THR A 293 0.13 -22.74 -5.36
N ILE A 294 -0.10 -22.87 -6.67
CA ILE A 294 -1.39 -22.60 -7.30
C ILE A 294 -2.11 -23.94 -7.49
N HIS A 295 -3.35 -24.06 -7.02
CA HIS A 295 -4.22 -25.21 -7.25
C HIS A 295 -5.38 -24.77 -8.13
N LYS A 296 -5.54 -25.38 -9.30
CA LYS A 296 -6.70 -25.15 -10.18
C LYS A 296 -7.92 -25.90 -9.64
N LYS A 297 -9.06 -25.22 -9.52
CA LYS A 297 -10.34 -25.83 -9.11
C LYS A 297 -11.49 -25.18 -9.87
N GLY A 298 -11.94 -25.81 -10.96
CA GLY A 298 -12.96 -25.25 -11.85
C GLY A 298 -12.51 -23.90 -12.41
N ASN A 299 -13.37 -22.88 -12.27
CA ASN A 299 -13.10 -21.51 -12.71
C ASN A 299 -12.35 -20.67 -11.66
N SER A 300 -11.68 -21.29 -10.69
CA SER A 300 -10.99 -20.58 -9.62
C SER A 300 -9.60 -21.17 -9.35
N TYR A 301 -8.74 -20.35 -8.75
CA TYR A 301 -7.39 -20.73 -8.39
C TYR A 301 -7.16 -20.52 -6.89
N ILE A 302 -6.76 -21.58 -6.19
CA ILE A 302 -6.43 -21.54 -4.76
C ILE A 302 -4.93 -21.40 -4.62
N LEU A 303 -4.48 -20.38 -3.91
CA LEU A 303 -3.07 -20.02 -3.76
C LEU A 303 -2.66 -20.33 -2.31
N VAL A 304 -1.71 -21.25 -2.14
CA VAL A 304 -1.31 -21.79 -0.84
C VAL A 304 0.16 -21.49 -0.57
N SER A 305 0.46 -20.94 0.61
CA SER A 305 1.85 -20.80 1.09
C SER A 305 2.46 -22.17 1.42
N ASN A 306 3.74 -22.38 1.10
CA ASN A 306 4.45 -23.66 1.29
C ASN A 306 4.54 -24.16 2.76
N ALA A 307 4.06 -23.41 3.76
CA ALA A 307 4.24 -23.70 5.19
C ALA A 307 2.94 -23.95 5.99
N ALA A 308 1.77 -24.16 5.37
CA ALA A 308 0.49 -24.13 6.10
C ALA A 308 -0.28 -25.47 6.13
N PRO A 309 -0.72 -25.96 7.30
CA PRO A 309 -1.87 -26.86 7.38
C PRO A 309 -3.17 -26.12 7.03
N LEU A 310 -4.12 -26.81 6.39
CA LEU A 310 -5.33 -26.30 5.71
C LEU A 310 -6.37 -25.49 6.55
N LYS A 311 -6.05 -25.06 7.77
CA LYS A 311 -6.99 -24.50 8.77
C LYS A 311 -6.98 -22.95 8.93
N LYS A 312 -6.27 -22.19 8.10
CA LYS A 312 -6.24 -20.70 8.20
C LYS A 312 -7.29 -20.02 7.30
N PRO A 313 -7.76 -18.82 7.67
CA PRO A 313 -8.84 -18.11 6.98
C PRO A 313 -8.52 -17.88 5.50
N VAL A 314 -9.52 -18.08 4.67
CA VAL A 314 -9.46 -17.95 3.22
C VAL A 314 -9.81 -16.51 2.85
N LEU A 315 -8.91 -15.86 2.11
CA LEU A 315 -9.22 -14.58 1.45
C LEU A 315 -9.59 -14.80 0.00
N THR A 316 -10.77 -14.36 -0.39
CA THR A 316 -11.17 -14.22 -1.78
C THR A 316 -10.73 -12.86 -2.32
N LEU A 317 -9.97 -12.86 -3.42
CA LEU A 317 -9.44 -11.65 -4.05
C LEU A 317 -10.14 -11.36 -5.39
N SER A 318 -10.45 -10.07 -5.60
CA SER A 318 -10.80 -9.46 -6.88
C SER A 318 -10.14 -8.07 -6.95
N GLY A 319 -10.35 -7.32 -8.03
CA GLY A 319 -9.78 -5.98 -8.19
C GLY A 319 -9.76 -5.53 -9.65
N LEU A 320 -8.97 -4.49 -9.91
CA LEU A 320 -8.76 -3.92 -11.24
C LEU A 320 -7.30 -4.04 -11.65
N ALA A 321 -7.04 -4.50 -12.87
CA ALA A 321 -5.72 -4.48 -13.49
C ALA A 321 -5.80 -4.03 -14.94
N SER A 322 -4.70 -3.50 -15.44
CA SER A 322 -4.55 -3.15 -16.85
C SER A 322 -3.24 -3.67 -17.43
N ALA A 323 -3.16 -3.67 -18.75
CA ALA A 323 -1.96 -4.06 -19.48
C ALA A 323 -0.80 -3.07 -19.28
N ASP A 324 -1.10 -1.79 -19.09
CA ASP A 324 -0.08 -0.73 -19.00
C ASP A 324 0.41 -0.47 -17.58
N ASN A 325 -0.49 -0.59 -16.59
CA ASN A 325 -0.19 -0.26 -15.20
C ASN A 325 0.00 -1.50 -14.31
N GLY A 326 -0.51 -2.66 -14.72
CA GLY A 326 -0.47 -3.88 -13.91
C GLY A 326 -1.64 -3.94 -12.92
N LEU A 327 -1.40 -4.45 -11.71
CA LEU A 327 -2.43 -4.50 -10.67
C LEU A 327 -2.67 -3.10 -10.12
N ILE A 328 -3.90 -2.58 -10.25
CA ILE A 328 -4.27 -1.22 -9.85
C ILE A 328 -4.89 -1.23 -8.44
N SER A 329 -5.86 -2.10 -8.20
CA SER A 329 -6.58 -2.17 -6.91
C SER A 329 -6.81 -3.60 -6.46
N VAL A 330 -7.03 -3.81 -5.17
CA VAL A 330 -7.45 -5.11 -4.63
C VAL A 330 -8.69 -4.95 -3.75
N ASN A 331 -9.66 -5.83 -3.96
CA ASN A 331 -10.82 -6.06 -3.10
C ASN A 331 -10.67 -7.45 -2.46
N ALA A 332 -10.56 -7.52 -1.14
CA ALA A 332 -10.21 -8.76 -0.44
C ALA A 332 -11.23 -9.11 0.64
N SER A 333 -12.10 -10.07 0.35
CA SER A 333 -13.13 -10.59 1.26
C SER A 333 -12.62 -11.81 2.02
N SER A 334 -12.94 -11.93 3.31
CA SER A 334 -12.70 -13.16 4.08
C SER A 334 -13.98 -13.99 4.17
N ASP A 335 -13.90 -15.28 3.87
CA ASP A 335 -15.07 -16.19 3.95
C ASP A 335 -15.57 -16.39 5.40
N GLU A 336 -14.76 -16.04 6.41
CA GLU A 336 -15.25 -15.86 7.78
C GLU A 336 -15.96 -14.51 7.88
N ALA A 337 -17.28 -14.54 7.69
CA ALA A 337 -18.17 -13.49 8.16
C ALA A 337 -17.93 -13.27 9.67
N GLY A 338 -17.10 -12.29 10.03
CA GLY A 338 -16.93 -11.87 11.40
C GLY A 338 -15.68 -12.38 12.14
N ILE A 339 -14.48 -12.20 11.59
CA ILE A 339 -13.36 -11.88 12.50
C ILE A 339 -13.59 -10.44 12.98
N LYS A 340 -14.43 -10.29 14.02
CA LYS A 340 -14.21 -9.22 15.00
C LYS A 340 -12.80 -9.45 15.53
N SER A 341 -11.81 -8.75 14.99
CA SER A 341 -10.50 -8.73 15.64
C SER A 341 -10.74 -8.14 17.03
N ALA A 342 -10.43 -8.93 18.05
CA ALA A 342 -10.73 -8.59 19.42
C ALA A 342 -10.05 -7.26 19.80
N GLY A 343 -10.85 -6.22 20.01
CA GLY A 343 -10.52 -5.08 20.88
C GLY A 343 -9.68 -3.93 20.30
N ASP A 344 -9.95 -3.43 19.08
CA ASP A 344 -9.36 -2.16 18.63
C ASP A 344 -10.29 -1.41 17.66
N ASP A 345 -10.65 -0.17 18.00
CA ASP A 345 -11.73 0.66 17.40
C ASP A 345 -11.44 1.17 15.97
N SER A 346 -10.57 0.51 15.20
CA SER A 346 -10.20 0.91 13.83
C SER A 346 -10.17 -0.27 12.85
N MET A 347 -11.32 -0.92 12.67
CA MET A 347 -11.49 -2.00 11.70
C MET A 347 -11.56 -1.45 10.27
N ILE A 348 -10.41 -1.22 9.65
CA ILE A 348 -10.30 -0.86 8.24
C ILE A 348 -10.83 -2.01 7.39
N LYS A 349 -11.92 -1.77 6.65
CA LYS A 349 -12.48 -2.75 5.72
C LYS A 349 -11.53 -2.95 4.55
N THR A 350 -11.19 -4.22 4.28
CA THR A 350 -10.44 -4.66 3.09
C THR A 350 -11.35 -5.08 1.95
N PHE A 351 -12.66 -5.18 2.21
CA PHE A 351 -13.68 -5.55 1.25
C PHE A 351 -14.87 -4.59 1.30
N LYS A 352 -15.40 -4.29 0.11
CA LYS A 352 -16.72 -3.69 -0.05
C LYS A 352 -17.38 -4.23 -1.32
N GLU A 353 -18.61 -4.72 -1.16
CA GLU A 353 -19.41 -5.23 -2.28
C GLU A 353 -19.72 -4.11 -3.29
N GLY A 354 -19.75 -4.46 -4.58
CA GLY A 354 -19.99 -3.49 -5.66
C GLY A 354 -18.83 -2.51 -5.92
N THR A 355 -17.63 -2.77 -5.40
CA THR A 355 -16.45 -1.92 -5.62
C THR A 355 -15.32 -2.66 -6.31
N LEU A 356 -14.43 -1.92 -6.98
CA LEU A 356 -13.21 -2.44 -7.58
C LEU A 356 -12.07 -2.57 -6.55
N GLY A 357 -12.34 -2.36 -5.26
CA GLY A 357 -11.34 -2.46 -4.19
C GLY A 357 -10.63 -1.16 -3.89
N ARG A 358 -9.59 -1.23 -3.05
CA ARG A 358 -8.74 -0.08 -2.71
C ARG A 358 -7.55 0.01 -3.66
N LEU A 359 -7.19 1.23 -4.02
CA LEU A 359 -6.02 1.49 -4.84
C LEU A 359 -4.74 1.01 -4.12
N LEU A 360 -3.87 0.34 -4.85
CA LEU A 360 -2.58 -0.08 -4.33
C LEU A 360 -1.62 1.12 -4.21
N ILE A 361 -0.59 0.97 -3.38
CA ILE A 361 0.48 1.96 -3.30
C ILE A 361 1.18 2.14 -4.65
N GLY A 362 1.72 3.34 -4.89
CA GLY A 362 2.45 3.64 -6.12
C GLY A 362 1.57 4.09 -7.28
N TYR A 363 0.37 4.57 -6.98
CA TYR A 363 -0.54 5.21 -7.93
C TYR A 363 -0.93 6.60 -7.44
N GLY A 364 -1.08 7.53 -8.37
CA GLY A 364 -1.79 8.79 -8.19
C GLY A 364 -3.14 8.73 -8.89
N CYS A 365 -3.93 9.77 -8.73
CA CYS A 365 -5.23 9.90 -9.37
C CYS A 365 -5.51 11.35 -9.73
N ARG A 366 -6.27 11.53 -10.82
CA ARG A 366 -6.71 12.83 -11.31
C ARG A 366 -8.18 12.71 -11.70
N ARG A 367 -8.96 13.72 -11.37
CA ARG A 367 -10.35 13.85 -11.81
C ARG A 367 -10.46 15.04 -12.76
N GLU A 368 -11.16 14.82 -13.86
CA GLU A 368 -11.45 15.85 -14.85
C GLU A 368 -12.90 15.67 -15.30
N GLU A 369 -13.76 16.59 -14.88
CA GLU A 369 -15.21 16.53 -15.08
C GLU A 369 -15.79 15.18 -14.55
N ASP A 370 -16.37 14.38 -15.45
CA ASP A 370 -16.94 13.06 -15.17
C ASP A 370 -15.94 11.91 -15.40
N ASN A 371 -14.68 12.23 -15.70
CA ASN A 371 -13.65 11.24 -15.97
C ASN A 371 -12.71 11.06 -14.77
N PHE A 372 -12.47 9.81 -14.42
CA PHE A 372 -11.52 9.42 -13.40
C PHE A 372 -10.29 8.74 -14.02
N TYR A 373 -9.11 9.27 -13.70
CA TYR A 373 -7.85 8.78 -14.23
C TYR A 373 -6.95 8.27 -13.11
N ILE A 374 -6.35 7.11 -13.34
CA ILE A 374 -5.26 6.60 -12.51
C ILE A 374 -3.93 6.89 -13.18
N GLN A 375 -3.01 7.42 -12.38
CA GLN A 375 -1.68 7.76 -12.82
C GLN A 375 -0.71 6.73 -12.23
N GLY A 376 -0.27 5.77 -13.05
CA GLY A 376 0.73 4.80 -12.65
C GLY A 376 2.16 5.26 -12.92
N LEU A 377 3.06 4.28 -13.04
CA LEU A 377 4.48 4.53 -13.32
C LEU A 377 4.70 5.04 -14.75
N ARG A 378 3.82 4.63 -15.68
CA ARG A 378 4.07 4.74 -17.12
C ARG A 378 3.00 5.50 -17.88
N ALA A 379 1.75 5.26 -17.53
CA ALA A 379 0.62 5.82 -18.23
C ALA A 379 -0.38 6.38 -17.24
N GLU A 380 -1.01 7.48 -17.66
CA GLU A 380 -2.30 7.85 -17.15
C GLU A 380 -3.35 7.04 -17.93
N GLU A 381 -4.26 6.42 -17.20
CA GLU A 381 -5.29 5.55 -17.75
C GLU A 381 -6.65 5.98 -17.22
N ARG A 382 -7.61 6.19 -18.13
CA ARG A 382 -9.00 6.43 -17.77
C ARG A 382 -9.63 5.14 -17.27
N ILE A 383 -10.35 5.21 -16.16
CA ILE A 383 -11.11 4.09 -15.62
C ILE A 383 -12.59 4.45 -15.67
N ASN A 384 -13.41 3.45 -15.95
CA ASN A 384 -14.87 3.53 -15.79
C ASN A 384 -15.19 3.49 -14.29
N SER A 385 -15.13 4.66 -13.66
CA SER A 385 -15.43 4.87 -12.26
C SER A 385 -15.76 6.34 -12.03
N SER A 386 -16.73 6.61 -11.17
CA SER A 386 -16.99 7.95 -10.63
C SER A 386 -15.97 8.42 -9.57
N GLY A 387 -15.01 7.56 -9.17
CA GLY A 387 -13.94 7.87 -8.24
C GLY A 387 -13.94 6.98 -6.99
N PHE A 388 -13.68 7.59 -5.83
CA PHE A 388 -13.68 6.89 -4.54
C PHE A 388 -14.95 7.16 -3.74
N ASP A 389 -15.41 6.15 -3.01
CA ASP A 389 -16.39 6.35 -1.96
C ASP A 389 -15.77 6.95 -0.67
N GLU A 390 -16.62 7.22 0.32
CA GLU A 390 -16.20 7.79 1.62
C GLU A 390 -15.23 6.89 2.41
N GLU A 391 -15.18 5.59 2.10
CA GLU A 391 -14.28 4.62 2.74
C GLU A 391 -12.97 4.43 1.97
N GLY A 392 -12.85 5.02 0.77
CA GLY A 392 -11.67 4.98 -0.10
C GLY A 392 -11.64 3.78 -1.05
N PHE A 393 -12.79 3.16 -1.36
CA PHE A 393 -12.91 2.14 -2.39
C PHE A 393 -13.25 2.77 -3.74
N ILE A 394 -12.70 2.20 -4.81
CA ILE A 394 -13.00 2.60 -6.19
C ILE A 394 -14.41 2.11 -6.53
N ILE A 395 -15.28 3.03 -6.91
CA ILE A 395 -16.67 2.74 -7.28
C ILE A 395 -16.67 2.03 -8.65
N ALA A 396 -17.38 0.92 -8.77
CA ALA A 396 -17.65 0.30 -10.07
C ALA A 396 -18.84 1.03 -10.72
N ASP A 397 -18.73 1.33 -12.02
CA ASP A 397 -19.83 1.89 -12.81
C ASP A 397 -20.89 0.83 -13.18
#